data_AF-A0A924HJH4-F1
#
_entry.id   AF-A0A924HJH4-F1
#
_cell.length_a   1.000
_cell.length_b   1.000
_cell.length_c   1.000
_cell.angle_alpha   90.00
_cell.angle_beta   90.00
_cell.angle_gamma   90.00
#
_symmetry.space_group_name_H-M   'P 1'
#
loop_
_entity.id
_entity.type
_entity.pdbx_description
1 polymer ?
#
loop_
_entity_poly.entity_id
_entity_poly.type
_entity_poly.pdbx_seq_one_letter_code
_entity_poly.pdbx_strand_id
1 'polypeptide(L)'
;MLFKKHSIEHGKSYLFSIATLTGLLLIFLSAVSYMNAGRLTQNSQTVVFMIGVTFAGTIFTSLSFNELSDKRKAVSYLTLPASQFEKYLVAWLYSYVIFQLVFLICFYAMDFLVVILSTKDSNDPNKVLDLFEANRKPYIVAFIFLFFHSFVFLGSIIFKKAHFVKIAFTFFVLVAAFSLLNKFIISSMINENKLSVFVPFSGVGFVEKGKYYNIDYLTPLYLGLMLLFAIVGLLWLSAFYKLKEKEV
;
A
#
# COMPACT_ATOMS: atom_id res chain seq x y z
N MET A 1 21.88 1.24 -18.60
CA MET A 1 21.78 -0.05 -19.34
C MET A 1 21.01 -1.12 -18.56
N LEU A 2 21.02 -1.08 -17.22
CA LEU A 2 20.34 -2.07 -16.38
C LEU A 2 18.82 -2.07 -16.54
N PHE A 3 18.20 -0.89 -16.70
CA PHE A 3 16.75 -0.76 -16.89
C PHE A 3 16.24 -1.57 -18.08
N LYS A 4 16.86 -1.40 -19.25
CA LYS A 4 16.50 -2.12 -20.49
C LYS A 4 16.71 -3.64 -20.35
N LYS A 5 17.80 -4.06 -19.70
CA LYS A 5 18.08 -5.47 -19.42
C LYS A 5 17.01 -6.09 -18.51
N HIS A 6 16.69 -5.41 -17.42
CA HIS A 6 15.68 -5.85 -16.45
C HIS A 6 14.29 -5.96 -17.09
N SER A 7 13.90 -5.01 -17.96
CA SER A 7 12.63 -5.10 -18.72
C SER A 7 12.57 -6.32 -19.64
N ILE A 8 13.69 -6.65 -20.30
CA ILE A 8 13.75 -7.76 -21.26
C ILE A 8 13.73 -9.11 -20.53
N GLU A 9 14.46 -9.22 -19.42
CA GLU A 9 14.56 -10.47 -18.64
C GLU A 9 13.25 -10.79 -17.89
N HIS A 10 12.58 -9.78 -17.32
CA HIS A 10 11.36 -9.98 -16.53
C HIS A 10 10.06 -9.69 -17.30
N GLY A 11 10.14 -9.30 -18.57
CA GLY A 11 8.99 -8.87 -19.37
C GLY A 11 7.85 -9.87 -19.44
N LYS A 12 8.13 -11.18 -19.62
CA LYS A 12 7.10 -12.23 -19.61
C LYS A 12 6.41 -12.33 -18.25
N SER A 13 7.17 -12.28 -17.16
CA SER A 13 6.63 -12.31 -15.80
C SER A 13 5.77 -11.08 -15.51
N TYR A 14 6.17 -9.91 -16.00
CA TYR A 14 5.37 -8.69 -15.88
C TYR A 14 4.08 -8.76 -16.68
N LEU A 15 4.08 -9.33 -17.89
CA LEU A 15 2.86 -9.56 -18.65
C LEU A 15 1.89 -10.50 -17.93
N PHE A 16 2.38 -11.62 -17.37
CA PHE A 16 1.55 -12.51 -16.56
C PHE A 16 1.01 -11.80 -15.29
N SER A 17 1.81 -10.94 -14.67
CA SER A 17 1.40 -10.16 -13.51
C SER A 17 0.31 -9.16 -13.86
N ILE A 18 0.43 -8.47 -15.01
CA ILE A 18 -0.59 -7.55 -15.53
C ILE A 18 -1.88 -8.31 -15.85
N ALA A 19 -1.79 -9.46 -16.52
CA ALA A 19 -2.96 -10.29 -16.85
C ALA A 19 -3.67 -10.82 -15.59
N THR A 20 -2.90 -11.20 -14.56
CA THR A 20 -3.44 -11.64 -13.27
C THR A 20 -4.11 -10.47 -12.55
N LEU A 21 -3.48 -9.30 -12.56
CA LEU A 21 -4.03 -8.09 -11.96
C LEU A 21 -5.34 -7.67 -12.62
N THR A 22 -5.40 -7.60 -13.95
CA THR A 22 -6.62 -7.23 -14.68
C THR A 22 -7.72 -8.26 -14.46
N GLY A 23 -7.40 -9.56 -14.50
CA GLY A 23 -8.35 -10.64 -14.22
C GLY A 23 -8.94 -10.53 -12.81
N LEU A 24 -8.11 -10.29 -11.79
CA LEU A 24 -8.58 -10.09 -10.42
C LEU A 24 -9.46 -8.84 -10.30
N LEU A 25 -9.04 -7.70 -10.87
CA LEU A 25 -9.82 -6.46 -10.87
C LEU A 25 -11.19 -6.66 -11.52
N LEU A 26 -11.25 -7.37 -12.64
CA LEU A 26 -12.50 -7.71 -13.32
C LEU A 26 -13.42 -8.53 -12.41
N ILE A 27 -12.88 -9.58 -11.76
CA ILE A 27 -13.66 -10.42 -10.84
C ILE A 27 -14.18 -9.59 -9.67
N PHE A 28 -13.33 -8.79 -9.01
CA PHE A 28 -13.74 -7.99 -7.85
C PHE A 28 -14.79 -6.94 -8.21
N LEU A 29 -14.58 -6.16 -9.28
CA LEU A 29 -15.54 -5.14 -9.72
C LEU A 29 -16.87 -5.77 -10.17
N SER A 30 -16.82 -6.89 -10.88
CA SER A 30 -18.02 -7.62 -11.31
C SER A 30 -18.77 -8.23 -10.13
N ALA A 31 -18.07 -8.80 -9.15
CA ALA A 31 -18.67 -9.35 -7.94
C ALA A 31 -19.36 -8.25 -7.12
N VAL A 32 -18.71 -7.09 -6.98
CA VAL A 32 -19.31 -5.92 -6.31
C VAL A 32 -20.54 -5.43 -7.06
N SER A 33 -20.49 -5.34 -8.40
CA SER A 33 -21.66 -4.97 -9.21
C SER A 33 -22.81 -5.98 -9.02
N TYR A 34 -22.51 -7.28 -9.06
CA TYR A 34 -23.49 -8.35 -8.86
C TYR A 34 -24.16 -8.28 -7.48
N MET A 35 -23.38 -8.12 -6.42
CA MET A 35 -23.89 -7.99 -5.05
C MET A 35 -24.78 -6.74 -4.86
N ASN A 36 -24.57 -5.71 -5.67
CA ASN A 36 -25.34 -4.47 -5.65
C ASN A 36 -26.41 -4.44 -6.75
N ALA A 37 -26.89 -5.60 -7.21
CA ALA A 37 -27.94 -5.74 -8.23
C ALA A 37 -27.63 -4.98 -9.54
N GLY A 38 -26.38 -5.07 -10.01
CA GLY A 38 -25.90 -4.38 -11.22
C GLY A 38 -25.53 -2.91 -10.99
N ARG A 39 -25.60 -2.41 -9.76
CA ARG A 39 -25.18 -1.04 -9.44
C ARG A 39 -23.72 -1.02 -9.04
N LEU A 40 -22.94 -0.17 -9.70
CA LEU A 40 -21.55 0.06 -9.36
C LEU A 40 -21.40 1.48 -8.85
N THR A 41 -21.68 1.69 -7.56
CA THR A 41 -21.51 3.01 -6.95
C THR A 41 -20.03 3.40 -6.92
N GLN A 42 -19.74 4.69 -7.11
CA GLN A 42 -18.37 5.18 -7.06
C GLN A 42 -17.69 4.96 -5.69
N ASN A 43 -18.47 4.87 -4.59
CA ASN A 43 -17.94 4.53 -3.27
C ASN A 43 -17.41 3.10 -3.23
N SER A 44 -18.16 2.14 -3.78
CA SER A 44 -17.71 0.77 -3.90
C SER A 44 -16.45 0.66 -4.78
N GLN A 45 -16.42 1.39 -5.90
CA GLN A 45 -15.24 1.46 -6.78
C GLN A 45 -14.02 2.05 -6.06
N THR A 46 -14.21 3.10 -5.25
CA THR A 46 -13.12 3.72 -4.45
C THR A 46 -12.52 2.72 -3.45
N VAL A 47 -13.35 1.91 -2.80
CA VAL A 47 -12.89 0.87 -1.88
C VAL A 47 -12.11 -0.21 -2.62
N VAL A 48 -12.62 -0.70 -3.77
CA VAL A 48 -11.90 -1.69 -4.59
C VAL A 48 -10.57 -1.12 -5.10
N PHE A 49 -10.54 0.14 -5.53
CA PHE A 49 -9.33 0.84 -5.94
C PHE A 49 -8.30 0.89 -4.81
N MET A 50 -8.72 1.35 -3.63
CA MET A 50 -7.88 1.50 -2.43
C MET A 50 -7.28 0.16 -1.98
N ILE A 51 -8.11 -0.88 -1.90
CA ILE A 51 -7.67 -2.24 -1.55
C ILE A 51 -6.74 -2.76 -2.64
N GLY A 52 -7.14 -2.65 -3.91
CA GLY A 52 -6.38 -3.16 -5.05
C GLY A 52 -4.98 -2.56 -5.13
N VAL A 53 -4.85 -1.23 -5.07
CA VAL A 53 -3.55 -0.56 -5.17
C VAL A 53 -2.66 -0.89 -3.98
N THR A 54 -3.23 -0.97 -2.77
CA THR A 54 -2.48 -1.26 -1.55
C THR A 54 -2.04 -2.71 -1.50
N PHE A 55 -2.93 -3.67 -1.75
CA PHE A 55 -2.60 -5.11 -1.70
C PHE A 55 -1.75 -5.55 -2.87
N ALA A 56 -2.16 -5.26 -4.11
CA ALA A 56 -1.38 -5.68 -5.28
C ALA A 56 -0.02 -4.97 -5.30
N GLY A 57 0.02 -3.69 -4.90
CA GLY A 57 1.26 -2.93 -4.84
C GLY A 57 2.21 -3.46 -3.77
N THR A 58 1.74 -3.72 -2.55
CA THR A 58 2.60 -4.31 -1.51
C THR A 58 3.12 -5.71 -1.88
N ILE A 59 2.29 -6.54 -2.52
CA ILE A 59 2.76 -7.84 -3.04
C ILE A 59 3.87 -7.61 -4.07
N PHE A 60 3.67 -6.73 -5.05
CA PHE A 60 4.65 -6.44 -6.09
C PHE A 60 5.95 -5.87 -5.52
N THR A 61 5.87 -4.92 -4.58
CA THR A 61 7.02 -4.35 -3.87
C THR A 61 7.79 -5.42 -3.08
N SER A 62 7.08 -6.40 -2.48
CA SER A 62 7.72 -7.49 -1.74
C SER A 62 8.57 -8.41 -2.64
N LEU A 63 8.25 -8.47 -3.93
CA LEU A 63 8.93 -9.28 -4.93
C LEU A 63 10.11 -8.56 -5.62
N SER A 64 10.24 -7.25 -5.43
CA SER A 64 11.25 -6.43 -6.15
C SER A 64 12.69 -6.84 -5.86
N PHE A 65 12.97 -7.42 -4.68
CA PHE A 65 14.28 -7.94 -4.29
C PHE A 65 14.29 -9.47 -4.10
N ASN A 66 13.40 -10.20 -4.80
CA ASN A 66 13.32 -11.65 -4.67
C ASN A 66 14.59 -12.38 -5.13
N GLU A 67 15.44 -11.72 -5.92
CA GLU A 67 16.77 -12.24 -6.29
C GLU A 67 17.73 -12.30 -5.09
N LEU A 68 17.55 -11.44 -4.07
CA LEU A 68 18.33 -11.45 -2.83
C LEU A 68 17.92 -12.58 -1.87
N SER A 69 16.86 -13.32 -2.18
CA SER A 69 16.33 -14.41 -1.35
C SER A 69 17.22 -15.65 -1.36
N ASP A 70 17.79 -15.95 -2.52
CA ASP A 70 18.61 -17.14 -2.76
C ASP A 70 20.07 -16.74 -2.86
N LYS A 71 20.95 -17.42 -2.13
CA LYS A 71 22.40 -17.14 -2.16
C LYS A 71 22.96 -17.16 -3.58
N ARG A 72 22.51 -18.07 -4.45
CA ARG A 72 23.02 -18.18 -5.83
C ARG A 72 22.58 -17.00 -6.69
N LYS A 73 21.29 -16.63 -6.61
CA LYS A 73 20.73 -15.48 -7.33
C LYS A 73 21.28 -14.15 -6.80
N ALA A 74 21.50 -14.06 -5.49
CA ALA A 74 22.08 -12.89 -4.84
C ALA A 74 23.50 -12.62 -5.34
N VAL A 75 24.35 -13.64 -5.46
CA VAL A 75 25.70 -13.47 -6.03
C VAL A 75 25.62 -12.98 -7.47
N SER A 76 24.77 -13.56 -8.31
CA SER A 76 24.58 -13.09 -9.69
C SER A 76 24.06 -11.64 -9.76
N TYR A 77 23.16 -11.23 -8.86
CA TYR A 77 22.62 -9.87 -8.80
C TYR A 77 23.65 -8.85 -8.29
N LEU A 78 24.42 -9.22 -7.26
CA LEU A 78 25.44 -8.34 -6.67
C LEU A 78 26.63 -8.15 -7.60
N THR A 79 27.03 -9.19 -8.34
CA THR A 79 28.13 -9.12 -9.32
C THR A 79 27.81 -8.37 -10.61
N LEU A 80 26.54 -7.96 -10.82
CA LEU A 80 26.19 -7.11 -11.97
C LEU A 80 26.98 -5.78 -11.91
N PRO A 81 27.66 -5.38 -13.01
CA PRO A 81 28.46 -4.16 -13.08
C PRO A 81 27.55 -2.93 -13.16
N ALA A 82 26.93 -2.58 -12.04
CA ALA A 82 26.08 -1.41 -11.88
C ALA A 82 26.16 -0.89 -10.46
N SER A 83 26.03 0.42 -10.30
CA SER A 83 26.07 1.05 -8.99
C SER A 83 24.92 0.56 -8.10
N GLN A 84 25.15 0.49 -6.79
CA GLN A 84 24.10 0.15 -5.82
C GLN A 84 22.93 1.11 -5.88
N PHE A 85 23.21 2.38 -6.13
CA PHE A 85 22.18 3.38 -6.32
C PHE A 85 21.32 3.11 -7.55
N GLU A 86 21.91 2.70 -8.68
CA GLU A 86 21.15 2.33 -9.88
C GLU A 86 20.26 1.10 -9.61
N LYS A 87 20.78 0.06 -8.93
CA LYS A 87 20.01 -1.14 -8.56
C LYS A 87 18.82 -0.78 -7.66
N TYR A 88 19.05 0.03 -6.64
CA TYR A 88 18.03 0.55 -5.72
C TYR A 88 16.97 1.38 -6.47
N LEU A 89 17.39 2.35 -7.29
CA LEU A 89 16.51 3.27 -7.99
C LEU A 89 15.64 2.53 -9.01
N VAL A 90 16.19 1.55 -9.73
CA VAL A 90 15.42 0.72 -10.66
C VAL A 90 14.33 -0.05 -9.91
N ALA A 91 14.67 -0.74 -8.82
CA ALA A 91 13.68 -1.48 -8.03
C ALA A 91 12.60 -0.54 -7.45
N TRP A 92 13.00 0.64 -6.98
CA TRP A 92 12.07 1.65 -6.48
C TRP A 92 11.14 2.18 -7.58
N LEU A 93 11.68 2.50 -8.77
CA LEU A 93 10.92 3.05 -9.89
C LEU A 93 9.89 2.05 -10.43
N TYR A 94 10.26 0.78 -10.55
CA TYR A 94 9.33 -0.28 -10.98
C TYR A 94 8.24 -0.50 -9.95
N SER A 95 8.59 -0.61 -8.67
CA SER A 95 7.66 -0.98 -7.61
C SER A 95 6.75 0.14 -7.13
N TYR A 96 7.18 1.39 -7.27
CA TYR A 96 6.41 2.56 -6.91
C TYR A 96 5.74 3.18 -8.14
N VAL A 97 6.51 3.86 -8.98
CA VAL A 97 6.00 4.72 -10.06
C VAL A 97 5.35 3.92 -11.19
N ILE A 98 6.07 2.96 -11.77
CA ILE A 98 5.57 2.19 -12.93
C ILE A 98 4.36 1.35 -12.51
N PHE A 99 4.43 0.72 -11.33
CA PHE A 99 3.31 -0.04 -10.78
C PHE A 99 2.03 0.81 -10.68
N GLN A 100 2.12 2.03 -10.11
CA GLN A 100 0.96 2.92 -9.99
C GLN A 100 0.35 3.29 -11.33
N LEU A 101 1.18 3.63 -12.33
CA LEU A 101 0.71 3.97 -13.66
C LEU A 101 0.02 2.78 -14.34
N VAL A 102 0.63 1.60 -14.30
CA VAL A 102 0.05 0.38 -14.87
C VAL A 102 -1.23 -0.01 -14.14
N PHE A 103 -1.26 0.09 -12.81
CA PHE A 103 -2.44 -0.20 -12.01
C PHE A 103 -3.59 0.73 -12.37
N LEU A 104 -3.35 2.05 -12.48
CA LEU A 104 -4.36 3.02 -12.89
C LEU A 104 -4.96 2.67 -14.25
N ILE A 105 -4.13 2.38 -15.24
CA ILE A 105 -4.58 1.99 -16.59
C ILE A 105 -5.44 0.72 -16.53
N CYS A 106 -4.97 -0.31 -15.82
CA CYS A 106 -5.69 -1.57 -15.67
C CYS A 106 -7.03 -1.39 -14.96
N PHE A 107 -7.05 -0.61 -13.88
CA PHE A 107 -8.25 -0.34 -13.11
C PHE A 107 -9.29 0.40 -13.95
N TYR A 108 -8.92 1.50 -14.59
CA TYR A 108 -9.83 2.26 -15.43
C TYR A 108 -10.36 1.47 -16.61
N ALA A 109 -9.52 0.64 -17.23
CA ALA A 109 -9.96 -0.24 -18.31
C ALA A 109 -11.03 -1.25 -17.83
N MET A 110 -10.84 -1.86 -16.65
CA MET A 110 -11.80 -2.83 -16.11
C MET A 110 -13.05 -2.15 -15.55
N ASP A 111 -12.92 -0.99 -14.91
CA ASP A 111 -14.06 -0.21 -14.41
C ASP A 111 -14.98 0.23 -15.56
N PHE A 112 -14.40 0.78 -16.63
CA PHE A 112 -15.14 1.13 -17.85
C PHE A 112 -15.87 -0.08 -18.45
N LEU A 113 -15.20 -1.23 -18.54
CA LEU A 113 -15.79 -2.47 -19.06
C LEU A 113 -16.98 -2.92 -18.20
N VAL A 114 -16.82 -2.99 -16.87
CA VAL A 114 -17.88 -3.44 -15.96
C VAL A 114 -19.06 -2.46 -15.95
N VAL A 115 -18.80 -1.15 -16.00
CA VAL A 115 -19.84 -0.12 -16.09
C VAL A 115 -20.70 -0.34 -17.33
N ILE A 116 -20.09 -0.52 -18.51
CA ILE A 116 -20.82 -0.79 -19.77
C ILE A 116 -21.69 -2.04 -19.66
N LEU A 117 -21.16 -3.13 -19.11
CA LEU A 117 -21.89 -4.39 -18.98
C LEU A 117 -23.04 -4.31 -17.97
N SER A 118 -22.94 -3.42 -16.97
CA SER A 118 -23.91 -3.33 -15.87
C SER A 118 -25.08 -2.37 -16.16
N THR A 119 -25.06 -1.62 -17.27
CA THR A 119 -25.96 -0.49 -17.57
C THR A 119 -27.43 -0.84 -17.90
N LYS A 120 -27.93 -2.04 -17.57
CA LYS A 120 -29.24 -2.48 -18.10
C LYS A 120 -30.49 -2.07 -17.32
N ASP A 121 -30.44 -1.77 -16.01
CA ASP A 121 -31.69 -1.70 -15.22
C ASP A 121 -31.74 -0.66 -14.06
N SER A 122 -30.83 0.32 -13.98
CA SER A 122 -30.83 1.29 -12.87
C SER A 122 -31.22 2.72 -13.29
N ASN A 123 -32.19 3.31 -12.58
CA ASN A 123 -32.60 4.73 -12.68
C ASN A 123 -31.46 5.73 -12.37
N ASP A 124 -30.33 5.25 -11.86
CA ASP A 124 -29.09 6.01 -11.68
C ASP A 124 -28.02 5.38 -12.58
N PRO A 125 -27.46 6.12 -13.56
CA PRO A 125 -26.47 5.57 -14.46
C PRO A 125 -25.18 5.25 -13.70
N ASN A 126 -24.69 4.01 -13.85
CA ASN A 126 -23.36 3.64 -13.39
C ASN A 126 -22.33 4.57 -14.04
N LYS A 127 -21.52 5.25 -13.23
CA LYS A 127 -20.45 6.13 -13.68
C LYS A 127 -19.11 5.50 -13.35
N VAL A 128 -18.15 5.65 -14.26
CA VAL A 128 -16.74 5.35 -14.03
C VAL A 128 -16.23 6.17 -12.84
N LEU A 129 -15.24 5.63 -12.13
CA LEU A 129 -14.65 6.26 -10.96
C LEU A 129 -14.00 7.60 -11.32
N ASP A 130 -14.55 8.70 -10.79
CA ASP A 130 -13.83 9.97 -10.81
C ASP A 130 -12.90 10.03 -9.60
N LEU A 131 -11.64 9.66 -9.78
CA LEU A 131 -10.64 9.75 -8.71
C LEU A 131 -10.35 11.20 -8.33
N PHE A 132 -10.51 12.17 -9.23
CA PHE A 132 -10.10 13.56 -9.00
C PHE A 132 -11.21 14.42 -8.41
N GLU A 133 -12.38 13.84 -8.13
CA GLU A 133 -13.46 14.50 -7.43
C GLU A 133 -13.00 14.95 -6.04
N ALA A 134 -13.05 16.27 -5.78
CA ALA A 134 -12.48 16.90 -4.59
C ALA A 134 -12.97 16.30 -3.26
N ASN A 135 -14.22 15.83 -3.23
CA ASN A 135 -14.84 15.23 -2.05
C ASN A 135 -14.28 13.84 -1.69
N ARG A 136 -13.67 13.12 -2.64
CA ARG A 136 -13.17 11.74 -2.43
C ARG A 136 -11.77 11.69 -1.83
N LYS A 137 -11.04 12.81 -1.83
CA LYS A 137 -9.69 12.91 -1.27
C LYS A 137 -8.75 11.80 -1.77
N PRO A 138 -8.57 11.63 -3.10
CA PRO A 138 -7.76 10.55 -3.70
C PRO A 138 -6.31 10.51 -3.20
N TYR A 139 -5.78 11.67 -2.79
CA TYR A 139 -4.46 11.80 -2.20
C TYR A 139 -4.27 10.93 -0.96
N ILE A 140 -5.33 10.62 -0.21
CA ILE A 140 -5.26 9.73 0.97
C ILE A 140 -4.81 8.34 0.54
N VAL A 141 -5.35 7.80 -0.56
CA VAL A 141 -4.97 6.48 -1.08
C VAL A 141 -3.51 6.48 -1.52
N ALA A 142 -3.05 7.55 -2.17
CA ALA A 142 -1.65 7.71 -2.55
C ALA A 142 -0.72 7.74 -1.32
N PHE A 143 -1.09 8.44 -0.25
CA PHE A 143 -0.31 8.50 0.99
C PHE A 143 -0.29 7.19 1.76
N ILE A 144 -1.41 6.46 1.80
CA ILE A 144 -1.48 5.12 2.40
C ILE A 144 -0.56 4.19 1.62
N PHE A 145 -0.65 4.17 0.29
CA PHE A 145 0.22 3.34 -0.52
C PHE A 145 1.70 3.73 -0.37
N LEU A 146 2.03 5.02 -0.33
CA LEU A 146 3.40 5.51 -0.10
C LEU A 146 3.99 4.95 1.21
N PHE A 147 3.21 5.01 2.29
CA PHE A 147 3.62 4.46 3.58
C PHE A 147 3.85 2.95 3.52
N PHE A 148 2.87 2.19 3.04
CA PHE A 148 2.98 0.74 2.93
C PHE A 148 4.11 0.32 1.98
N HIS A 149 4.27 1.01 0.85
CA HIS A 149 5.37 0.80 -0.09
C HIS A 149 6.71 0.95 0.62
N SER A 150 6.94 2.05 1.32
CA SER A 150 8.23 2.30 2.00
C SER A 150 8.59 1.21 3.02
N PHE A 151 7.60 0.75 3.80
CA PHE A 151 7.78 -0.31 4.79
C PHE A 151 8.08 -1.66 4.12
N VAL A 152 7.31 -2.03 3.10
CA VAL A 152 7.49 -3.30 2.38
C VAL A 152 8.78 -3.31 1.57
N PHE A 153 9.18 -2.18 1.00
CA PHE A 153 10.39 -2.02 0.22
C PHE A 153 11.65 -2.20 1.09
N LEU A 154 11.65 -1.68 2.32
CA LEU A 154 12.68 -2.00 3.30
C LEU A 154 12.64 -3.49 3.69
N GLY A 155 11.44 -4.00 3.98
CA GLY A 155 11.23 -5.37 4.40
C GLY A 155 11.71 -6.42 3.37
N SER A 156 11.51 -6.16 2.08
CA SER A 156 11.94 -7.06 0.99
C SER A 156 13.46 -7.16 0.85
N ILE A 157 14.20 -6.17 1.37
CA ILE A 157 15.65 -6.23 1.50
C ILE A 157 16.04 -6.96 2.79
N ILE A 158 15.36 -6.73 3.91
CA ILE A 158 15.76 -7.33 5.21
C ILE A 158 15.54 -8.85 5.22
N PHE A 159 14.36 -9.30 4.85
CA PHE A 159 14.03 -10.72 4.90
C PHE A 159 14.71 -11.46 3.75
N LYS A 160 15.02 -12.76 3.91
CA LYS A 160 15.61 -13.61 2.86
C LYS A 160 14.64 -14.65 2.31
N LYS A 161 13.66 -15.05 3.10
CA LYS A 161 12.65 -16.08 2.76
C LYS A 161 11.32 -15.70 3.37
N ALA A 162 10.23 -16.04 2.67
CA ALA A 162 8.86 -15.71 3.05
C ALA A 162 8.65 -14.20 3.30
N HIS A 163 9.15 -13.38 2.37
CA HIS A 163 9.16 -11.91 2.48
C HIS A 163 7.80 -11.36 2.86
N PHE A 164 6.78 -11.62 2.06
CA PHE A 164 5.45 -11.05 2.28
C PHE A 164 4.87 -11.41 3.66
N VAL A 165 4.96 -12.67 4.08
CA VAL A 165 4.44 -13.15 5.37
C VAL A 165 5.19 -12.52 6.54
N LYS A 166 6.53 -12.44 6.48
CA LYS A 166 7.34 -11.85 7.56
C LYS A 166 7.17 -10.34 7.65
N ILE A 167 7.02 -9.67 6.51
CA ILE A 167 6.75 -8.24 6.46
C ILE A 167 5.39 -7.95 7.09
N ALA A 168 4.35 -8.69 6.70
CA ALA A 168 3.02 -8.57 7.29
C ALA A 168 3.04 -8.85 8.80
N PHE A 169 3.70 -9.93 9.24
CA PHE A 169 3.84 -10.25 10.66
C PHE A 169 4.55 -9.14 11.44
N THR A 170 5.66 -8.63 10.92
CA THR A 170 6.42 -7.54 11.54
C THR A 170 5.57 -6.27 11.63
N PHE A 171 4.82 -5.94 10.57
CA PHE A 171 3.89 -4.82 10.57
C PHE A 171 2.85 -4.94 11.67
N PHE A 172 2.16 -6.08 11.77
CA PHE A 172 1.14 -6.29 12.80
C PHE A 172 1.71 -6.26 14.22
N VAL A 173 2.89 -6.85 14.44
CA VAL A 173 3.58 -6.79 15.74
C VAL A 173 3.93 -5.36 16.12
N LEU A 174 4.45 -4.56 15.20
CA LEU A 174 4.78 -3.15 15.45
C LEU A 174 3.53 -2.31 15.73
N VAL A 175 2.45 -2.50 14.96
CA VAL A 175 1.18 -1.81 15.21
C VAL A 175 0.58 -2.19 16.56
N ALA A 176 0.62 -3.48 16.92
CA ALA A 176 0.14 -3.96 18.22
C ALA A 176 0.97 -3.38 19.36
N ALA A 177 2.30 -3.45 19.28
CA ALA A 177 3.21 -2.89 20.28
C ALA A 177 3.00 -1.38 20.44
N PHE A 178 2.90 -0.65 19.33
CA PHE A 178 2.67 0.80 19.35
C PHE A 178 1.29 1.16 19.93
N SER A 179 0.25 0.38 19.62
CA SER A 179 -1.08 0.56 20.20
C SER A 179 -1.12 0.28 21.70
N LEU A 180 -0.38 -0.73 22.17
CA LEU A 180 -0.24 -1.04 23.60
C LEU A 180 0.55 0.04 24.33
N LEU A 181 1.64 0.55 23.74
CA LEU A 181 2.39 1.67 24.28
C LEU A 181 1.54 2.93 24.36
N ASN A 182 0.78 3.24 23.31
CA ASN A 182 -0.16 4.37 23.30
C ASN A 182 -1.21 4.22 24.39
N LYS A 183 -1.80 3.02 24.54
CA LYS A 183 -2.73 2.73 25.63
C LYS A 183 -2.08 2.97 27.00
N PHE A 184 -0.87 2.47 27.22
CA PHE A 184 -0.13 2.62 28.48
C PHE A 184 0.18 4.09 28.82
N ILE A 185 0.55 4.89 27.82
CA ILE A 185 0.82 6.33 28.01
C ILE A 185 -0.48 7.06 28.37
N ILE A 186 -1.55 6.84 27.59
CA ILE A 186 -2.84 7.51 27.81
C ILE A 186 -3.44 7.07 29.16
N SER A 187 -3.31 5.79 29.53
CA SER A 187 -3.80 5.30 30.83
C SER A 187 -3.03 5.87 32.02
N SER A 188 -1.75 6.20 31.83
CA SER A 188 -0.96 6.90 32.86
C SER A 188 -1.42 8.36 33.05
N MET A 189 -2.04 8.96 32.02
CA MET A 189 -2.56 10.35 32.07
C MET A 189 -4.04 10.41 32.47
N ILE A 190 -4.83 9.41 32.09
CA ILE A 190 -6.29 9.33 32.28
C ILE A 190 -6.60 7.99 32.94
N ASN A 191 -7.32 8.02 34.06
CA ASN A 191 -7.66 6.82 34.84
C ASN A 191 -8.27 5.70 33.94
N GLU A 192 -7.67 4.50 34.02
CA GLU A 192 -7.84 3.36 33.10
C GLU A 192 -9.29 2.97 32.82
N ASN A 193 -10.15 3.10 33.82
CA ASN A 193 -11.55 2.64 33.77
C ASN A 193 -12.46 3.47 32.86
N LYS A 194 -11.93 4.52 32.22
CA LYS A 194 -12.69 5.41 31.34
C LYS A 194 -12.32 5.26 29.86
N LEU A 195 -11.28 4.53 29.48
CA LEU A 195 -10.80 4.51 28.09
C LEU A 195 -11.62 3.59 27.18
N SER A 196 -12.05 4.11 26.02
CA SER A 196 -12.84 3.36 25.02
C SER A 196 -12.14 3.20 23.66
N VAL A 197 -11.22 4.11 23.29
CA VAL A 197 -10.44 4.03 22.05
C VAL A 197 -8.97 4.32 22.36
N PHE A 198 -8.08 3.43 21.93
CA PHE A 198 -6.63 3.52 22.21
C PHE A 198 -5.77 3.38 20.94
N VAL A 199 -6.38 3.57 19.77
CA VAL A 199 -5.65 3.57 18.50
C VAL A 199 -4.72 4.80 18.48
N PRO A 200 -3.43 4.65 18.13
CA PRO A 200 -2.51 5.78 18.02
C PRO A 200 -2.94 6.76 16.91
N PHE A 201 -2.74 8.06 17.13
CA PHE A 201 -3.23 9.12 16.22
C PHE A 201 -4.75 9.03 15.97
N SER A 202 -5.42 8.38 16.92
CA SER A 202 -6.82 8.16 17.30
C SER A 202 -7.42 9.11 18.32
N GLY A 203 -8.58 9.75 18.08
CA GLY A 203 -9.25 10.65 19.02
C GLY A 203 -9.28 9.99 20.38
N VAL A 204 -8.98 10.72 21.46
CA VAL A 204 -8.99 10.11 22.79
C VAL A 204 -10.44 10.03 23.25
N GLY A 205 -11.04 8.86 23.02
CA GLY A 205 -12.39 8.53 23.47
C GLY A 205 -12.37 7.99 24.89
N PHE A 206 -13.09 8.63 25.81
CA PHE A 206 -13.32 8.13 27.16
C PHE A 206 -14.76 8.27 27.62
N VAL A 207 -15.20 7.37 28.50
CA VAL A 207 -16.54 7.34 29.08
C VAL A 207 -16.47 7.90 30.49
N GLU A 208 -17.23 8.96 30.75
CA GLU A 208 -17.37 9.55 32.07
C GLU A 208 -18.84 9.69 32.43
N LYS A 209 -19.24 9.15 33.60
CA LYS A 209 -20.63 9.16 34.09
C LYS A 209 -21.65 8.64 33.05
N GLY A 210 -21.27 7.62 32.28
CA GLY A 210 -22.12 7.01 31.25
C GLY A 210 -22.22 7.80 29.93
N LYS A 211 -21.49 8.91 29.77
CA LYS A 211 -21.40 9.67 28.51
C LYS A 211 -20.05 9.45 27.84
N TYR A 212 -20.06 9.24 26.53
CA TYR A 212 -18.85 9.15 25.70
C TYR A 212 -18.36 10.54 25.34
N TYR A 213 -17.12 10.84 25.67
CA TYR A 213 -16.40 12.05 25.30
C TYR A 213 -15.29 11.67 24.33
N ASN A 214 -15.16 12.39 23.23
CA ASN A 214 -14.04 12.25 22.31
C ASN A 214 -13.28 13.56 22.26
N ILE A 215 -12.01 13.52 22.65
CA ILE A 215 -11.07 14.61 22.41
C ILE A 215 -10.40 14.33 21.07
N ASP A 216 -10.92 14.97 20.04
CA ASP A 216 -10.23 15.03 18.76
C ASP A 216 -8.98 15.91 18.91
N TYR A 217 -7.84 15.44 18.42
CA TYR A 217 -6.70 16.31 18.21
C TYR A 217 -6.96 17.16 16.98
N LEU A 218 -6.86 18.47 17.15
CA LEU A 218 -6.52 19.37 16.06
C LEU A 218 -5.03 19.21 15.72
N THR A 219 -4.59 17.99 15.38
CA THR A 219 -3.30 17.85 14.71
C THR A 219 -3.50 18.50 13.34
N PRO A 220 -2.81 19.60 13.04
CA PRO A 220 -3.00 20.22 11.75
C PRO A 220 -2.58 19.22 10.67
N LEU A 221 -3.37 19.08 9.60
CA LEU A 221 -3.13 18.12 8.52
C LEU A 221 -1.67 18.17 8.02
N TYR A 222 -1.07 19.37 7.98
CA TYR A 222 0.33 19.56 7.57
C TYR A 222 1.33 18.84 8.48
N LEU A 223 1.10 18.79 9.80
CA LEU A 223 2.02 18.16 10.74
C LEU A 223 1.98 16.63 10.57
N GLY A 224 0.78 16.06 10.39
CA GLY A 224 0.61 14.64 10.10
C GLY A 224 1.30 14.24 8.79
N LEU A 225 1.17 15.07 7.74
CA LEU A 225 1.86 14.84 6.47
C LEU A 225 3.38 14.97 6.61
N MET A 226 3.89 15.97 7.34
CA MET A 226 5.33 16.11 7.59
C MET A 226 5.92 14.89 8.28
N LEU A 227 5.26 14.38 9.33
CA LEU A 227 5.68 13.17 10.03
C LEU A 227 5.65 11.94 9.11
N LEU A 228 4.60 11.81 8.28
CA LEU A 228 4.49 10.73 7.31
C LEU A 228 5.67 10.74 6.33
N PHE A 229 5.95 11.90 5.71
CA PHE A 229 7.05 12.04 4.76
C PHE A 229 8.42 11.82 5.42
N ALA A 230 8.60 12.26 6.66
CA ALA A 230 9.82 11.99 7.43
C ALA A 230 10.02 10.48 7.64
N ILE A 231 8.98 9.75 8.08
CA ILE A 231 9.03 8.31 8.29
C ILE A 231 9.32 7.57 6.98
N VAL A 232 8.61 7.92 5.91
CA VAL A 232 8.81 7.34 4.57
C VAL A 232 10.25 7.57 4.08
N GLY A 233 10.76 8.79 4.23
CA GLY A 233 12.13 9.14 3.86
C GLY A 233 13.16 8.32 4.64
N LEU A 234 12.97 8.18 5.96
CA LEU A 234 13.83 7.35 6.81
C LEU A 234 13.80 5.87 6.42
N LEU A 235 12.62 5.33 6.07
CA LEU A 235 12.48 3.93 5.63
C LEU A 235 13.18 3.68 4.29
N TRP A 236 13.05 4.59 3.32
CA TRP A 236 13.76 4.51 2.04
C TRP A 236 15.28 4.66 2.21
N LEU A 237 15.74 5.59 3.05
CA LEU A 237 17.17 5.71 3.36
C LEU A 237 17.70 4.43 4.03
N SER A 238 16.95 3.89 4.99
CA SER A 238 17.30 2.62 5.65
C SER A 238 17.37 1.47 4.64
N ALA A 239 16.46 1.43 3.66
CA ALA A 239 16.45 0.42 2.61
C ALA A 239 17.71 0.51 1.74
N PHE A 240 18.13 1.73 1.38
CA PHE A 240 19.35 1.97 0.62
C PHE A 240 20.61 1.52 1.38
N TYR A 241 20.77 1.93 2.64
CA TYR A 241 21.92 1.50 3.45
C TYR A 241 21.93 0.00 3.67
N LYS A 242 20.75 -0.62 3.86
CA LYS A 242 20.68 -2.08 4.03
C LYS A 242 21.05 -2.86 2.78
N LEU A 243 20.75 -2.31 1.60
CA LEU A 243 21.19 -2.90 0.34
C LEU A 243 22.71 -2.82 0.21
N LYS A 244 23.31 -1.68 0.56
CA LYS A 244 24.76 -1.46 0.54
C LYS A 244 25.52 -2.41 1.47
N GLU A 245 24.99 -2.68 2.67
CA GLU A 245 25.57 -3.64 3.61
C GLU A 245 25.64 -5.08 3.08
N LYS A 246 24.78 -5.47 2.13
CA LYS A 246 24.72 -6.85 1.61
C LYS A 246 25.72 -7.15 0.50
N GLU A 247 26.33 -6.13 -0.10
CA GLU A 247 27.30 -6.29 -1.19
C GLU A 247 28.74 -6.44 -0.67
N VAL A 248 29.04 -5.92 0.52
CA VAL A 248 30.33 -6.05 1.22
C VAL A 248 30.45 -7.43 1.85
#